data_AF-A0A0D5NLS8-F1
#
_entry.id   AF-A0A0D5NLS8-F1
#
_cell.length_a   1.000
_cell.length_b   1.000
_cell.length_c   1.000
_cell.angle_alpha   90.00
_cell.angle_beta   90.00
_cell.angle_gamma   90.00
#
_symmetry.space_group_name_H-M   'P 1'
#
loop_
_entity.id
_entity.type
_entity.pdbx_description
1 polymer ?
#
loop_
_entity_poly.entity_id
_entity_poly.type
_entity_poly.pdbx_seq_one_letter_code
_entity_poly.pdbx_strand_id
1 'polypeptide(L)'
;MNQTTNGTKQRHYVESVLNSIINMGYDNETAKKMFLDNYRIVKRRYGFGPNAENFAKEIIDLDTISKIKYDPNNPDMIDLRKIRKRIKETKKYGKDHS
;
A
#
# COMPACT_ATOMS: atom_id res chain seq x y z
N MET A 1 15.52 22.06 26.20
CA MET A 1 14.88 20.74 25.98
C MET A 1 13.96 20.82 24.78
N ASN A 2 13.86 19.75 23.99
CA ASN A 2 12.71 19.32 23.14
C ASN A 2 13.11 18.87 21.73
N GLN A 3 13.74 17.68 21.67
CA GLN A 3 13.88 16.89 20.44
C GLN A 3 13.48 15.43 20.73
N THR A 4 12.21 15.13 21.03
CA THR A 4 11.78 13.72 21.23
C THR A 4 10.30 13.41 20.90
N THR A 5 9.48 14.36 20.44
CA THR A 5 8.02 14.16 20.35
C THR A 5 7.52 13.58 19.02
N ASN A 6 8.30 13.66 17.94
CA ASN A 6 7.83 13.24 16.61
C ASN A 6 7.82 11.71 16.43
N GLY A 7 8.79 10.99 17.01
CA GLY A 7 8.89 9.53 16.89
C GLY A 7 7.75 8.79 17.59
N THR A 8 7.35 9.25 18.77
CA THR A 8 6.25 8.67 19.58
C THR A 8 4.89 8.83 18.88
N LYS A 9 4.61 10.02 18.33
CA LYS A 9 3.37 10.27 17.59
C LYS A 9 3.24 9.39 16.35
N GLN A 10 4.35 9.21 15.62
CA GLN A 10 4.35 8.35 14.43
C GLN A 10 4.13 6.88 14.79
N ARG A 11 4.70 6.41 15.91
CA ARG A 11 4.49 5.06 16.40
C ARG A 11 3.03 4.78 16.78
N HIS A 12 2.42 5.67 17.56
CA HIS A 12 1.00 5.53 17.92
C HIS A 12 0.08 5.57 16.70
N TYR A 13 0.41 6.37 15.69
CA TYR A 13 -0.34 6.37 14.44
C TYR A 13 -0.24 5.03 13.71
N VAL A 14 0.96 4.45 13.59
CA VAL A 14 1.16 3.14 12.94
C VAL A 14 0.40 2.03 13.69
N GLU A 15 0.47 2.03 15.02
CA GLU A 15 -0.27 1.09 15.86
C GLU A 15 -1.79 1.26 15.68
N SER A 16 -2.29 2.49 15.58
CA SER A 16 -3.71 2.78 15.33
C SER A 16 -4.17 2.30 13.96
N VAL A 17 -3.34 2.43 12.92
CA VAL A 17 -3.65 1.91 11.58
C VAL A 17 -3.70 0.39 11.60
N LEU A 18 -2.72 -0.28 12.22
CA LEU A 18 -2.70 -1.74 12.32
C LEU A 18 -3.92 -2.28 13.09
N ASN A 19 -4.26 -1.65 14.23
CA ASN A 19 -5.45 -2.02 15.00
C ASN A 19 -6.73 -1.82 14.19
N SER A 20 -6.79 -0.77 13.37
CA SER A 20 -7.94 -0.53 12.49
C SER A 20 -8.09 -1.65 11.45
N ILE A 21 -6.99 -2.11 10.84
CA ILE A 21 -7.01 -3.24 9.91
C ILE A 21 -7.46 -4.52 10.63
N ILE A 22 -6.98 -4.77 11.84
CA ILE A 22 -7.36 -5.95 12.63
C ILE A 22 -8.85 -5.91 12.99
N ASN A 23 -9.37 -4.75 13.42
CA ASN A 23 -10.78 -4.56 13.74
C ASN A 23 -11.71 -4.74 12.52
N MET A 24 -11.17 -4.64 11.29
CA MET A 24 -11.90 -4.93 10.05
C MET A 24 -11.91 -6.43 9.70
N GLY A 25 -11.37 -7.30 10.56
CA GLY A 25 -11.49 -8.75 10.45
C GLY A 25 -10.24 -9.49 9.95
N TYR A 26 -9.12 -8.78 9.77
CA TYR A 26 -7.86 -9.41 9.39
C TYR A 26 -7.08 -9.83 10.63
N ASP A 27 -6.42 -11.00 10.57
CA ASP A 27 -5.50 -11.40 11.63
C ASP A 27 -4.25 -10.49 11.68
N ASN A 28 -3.52 -10.56 12.77
CA ASN A 28 -2.35 -9.70 13.01
C ASN A 28 -1.24 -9.87 11.96
N GLU A 29 -0.99 -11.09 11.48
CA GLU A 29 0.06 -11.33 10.48
C GLU A 29 -0.36 -10.77 9.12
N THR A 30 -1.59 -11.03 8.72
CA THR A 30 -2.17 -10.48 7.49
C THR A 30 -2.21 -8.95 7.53
N ALA A 31 -2.65 -8.35 8.64
CA ALA A 31 -2.69 -6.91 8.82
C ALA A 31 -1.30 -6.27 8.69
N LYS A 32 -0.29 -6.85 9.34
CA LYS A 32 1.11 -6.39 9.23
C LYS A 32 1.62 -6.49 7.80
N LYS A 33 1.33 -7.60 7.12
CA LYS A 33 1.75 -7.81 5.73
C LYS A 33 1.11 -6.77 4.80
N MET A 34 -0.22 -6.59 4.88
CA MET A 34 -0.95 -5.58 4.10
C MET A 34 -0.39 -4.17 4.33
N PHE A 35 -0.12 -3.84 5.60
CA PHE A 35 0.47 -2.57 5.98
C PHE A 35 1.86 -2.38 5.37
N LEU A 36 2.78 -3.35 5.52
CA LEU A 36 4.14 -3.26 4.99
C LEU A 36 4.17 -3.13 3.46
N ASP A 37 3.32 -3.90 2.78
CA ASP A 37 3.26 -3.93 1.31
C ASP A 37 2.74 -2.59 0.75
N ASN A 38 1.78 -1.94 1.41
CA ASN A 38 1.05 -0.79 0.85
C ASN A 38 1.31 0.56 1.53
N TYR A 39 1.84 0.61 2.76
CA TYR A 39 2.01 1.85 3.54
C TYR A 39 2.77 2.93 2.77
N ARG A 40 3.87 2.56 2.09
CA ARG A 40 4.67 3.52 1.31
C ARG A 40 3.90 4.10 0.13
N ILE A 41 3.03 3.31 -0.48
CA ILE A 41 2.22 3.72 -1.64
C ILE A 41 1.16 4.70 -1.16
N VAL A 42 0.37 4.31 -0.15
CA VAL A 42 -0.68 5.15 0.44
C VAL A 42 -0.10 6.46 0.98
N LYS A 43 1.01 6.40 1.74
CA LYS A 43 1.68 7.58 2.28
C LYS A 43 2.16 8.56 1.19
N ARG A 44 2.67 8.05 0.07
CA ARG A 44 3.12 8.91 -1.04
C ARG A 44 1.96 9.56 -1.78
N ARG A 45 0.85 8.86 -1.92
CA ARG A 45 -0.32 9.34 -2.67
C ARG A 45 -1.18 10.32 -1.88
N TYR A 46 -1.35 10.06 -0.59
CA TYR A 46 -2.31 10.79 0.26
C TYR A 46 -1.68 11.50 1.46
N GLY A 47 -0.35 11.38 1.67
CA GLY A 47 0.30 11.88 2.88
C GLY A 47 -0.04 11.05 4.12
N PHE A 48 0.20 11.59 5.31
CA PHE A 48 -0.37 11.04 6.54
C PHE A 48 -1.81 11.55 6.66
N GLY A 49 -2.78 10.64 6.55
CA GLY A 49 -4.18 10.97 6.85
C GLY A 49 -4.34 11.28 8.34
N PRO A 50 -5.14 12.28 8.74
CA PRO A 50 -5.41 12.52 10.16
C PRO A 50 -6.20 11.37 10.81
N ASN A 51 -6.88 10.54 10.00
CA ASN A 51 -7.66 9.41 10.45
C ASN A 51 -6.99 8.08 10.06
N ALA A 52 -6.56 7.33 11.09
CA ALA A 52 -5.94 6.01 10.92
C ALA A 52 -6.87 4.97 10.30
N GLU A 53 -8.18 5.07 10.54
CA GLU A 53 -9.19 4.17 9.99
C GLU A 53 -9.32 4.34 8.46
N ASN A 54 -9.36 5.59 7.98
CA ASN A 54 -9.40 5.88 6.55
C ASN A 54 -8.11 5.39 5.87
N PHE A 55 -6.96 5.58 6.53
CA PHE A 55 -5.68 5.09 6.03
C PHE A 55 -5.65 3.55 5.96
N ALA A 56 -6.25 2.88 6.94
CA ALA A 56 -6.41 1.42 6.94
C ALA A 56 -7.31 0.94 5.78
N LYS A 57 -8.43 1.62 5.52
CA LYS A 57 -9.31 1.32 4.37
C LYS A 57 -8.57 1.43 3.05
N GLU A 58 -7.80 2.50 2.83
CA GLU A 58 -6.99 2.65 1.61
C GLU A 58 -5.92 1.55 1.45
N ILE A 59 -5.31 1.09 2.56
CA ILE A 59 -4.40 -0.06 2.53
C ILE A 59 -5.14 -1.32 2.08
N ILE A 60 -6.32 -1.58 2.66
CA ILE A 60 -7.13 -2.76 2.36
C ILE A 60 -7.60 -2.74 0.92
N ASP A 61 -8.08 -1.60 0.43
CA ASP A 61 -8.56 -1.44 -0.94
C ASP A 61 -7.42 -1.68 -1.94
N LEU A 62 -6.24 -1.09 -1.70
CA LEU A 62 -5.08 -1.32 -2.57
C LEU A 62 -4.63 -2.78 -2.55
N ASP A 63 -4.54 -3.40 -1.38
CA ASP A 63 -4.15 -4.80 -1.26
C ASP A 63 -5.15 -5.72 -2.00
N THR A 64 -6.44 -5.46 -1.81
CA THR A 64 -7.52 -6.22 -2.46
C THR A 64 -7.47 -6.07 -3.97
N ILE A 65 -7.40 -4.84 -4.48
CA ILE A 65 -7.29 -4.55 -5.92
C ILE A 65 -6.03 -5.17 -6.51
N SER A 66 -4.90 -5.17 -5.78
CA SER A 66 -3.64 -5.73 -6.26
C SER A 66 -3.69 -7.25 -6.48
N LYS A 67 -4.57 -7.95 -5.75
CA LYS A 67 -4.76 -9.40 -5.80
C LYS A 67 -5.81 -9.84 -6.82
N ILE A 68 -6.61 -8.91 -7.34
CA ILE A 68 -7.59 -9.22 -8.40
C ILE A 68 -6.84 -9.79 -9.60
N LYS A 69 -7.19 -11.03 -9.96
CA LYS A 69 -6.69 -11.67 -11.17
C LYS A 69 -7.47 -11.13 -12.36
N TYR A 70 -6.76 -10.87 -13.44
CA TYR A 70 -7.38 -10.49 -14.70
C TYR A 70 -8.33 -11.59 -15.18
N ASP A 71 -9.58 -11.21 -15.45
CA ASP A 71 -10.57 -12.05 -16.11
C ASP A 71 -10.80 -11.56 -17.55
N PRO A 72 -10.47 -12.36 -18.58
CA PRO A 72 -10.69 -11.97 -19.97
C PRO A 72 -12.16 -11.81 -20.36
N ASN A 73 -13.10 -12.31 -19.56
CA ASN A 73 -14.53 -12.22 -19.82
C ASN A 73 -15.19 -11.01 -19.14
N ASN A 74 -14.44 -10.28 -18.30
CA ASN A 74 -14.95 -9.07 -17.66
C ASN A 74 -14.58 -7.84 -18.51
N PRO A 75 -15.56 -7.16 -19.14
CA PRO A 75 -15.29 -6.00 -19.99
C PRO A 75 -14.74 -4.79 -19.24
N ASP A 76 -14.88 -4.75 -17.90
CA ASP A 76 -14.36 -3.66 -17.05
C ASP A 76 -12.90 -3.89 -16.64
N MET A 77 -12.27 -5.01 -17.03
CA MET A 77 -10.88 -5.32 -16.70
C MET A 77 -9.94 -5.10 -17.88
N ILE A 78 -8.82 -4.40 -17.63
CA ILE A 78 -7.77 -4.14 -18.63
C ILE A 78 -6.56 -5.06 -18.36
N ASP A 79 -6.08 -5.78 -19.37
CA ASP A 79 -4.86 -6.60 -19.25
C ASP A 79 -3.59 -5.74 -19.22
N LEU A 80 -3.10 -5.46 -18.01
CA LEU A 80 -1.88 -4.67 -17.80
C LEU A 80 -0.58 -5.49 -17.95
N ARG A 81 -0.61 -6.81 -18.23
CA ARG A 81 0.61 -7.64 -18.30
C ARG A 81 1.59 -7.14 -19.35
N LYS A 82 1.09 -6.79 -20.54
CA LYS A 82 1.91 -6.26 -21.64
C LYS A 82 2.55 -4.92 -21.28
N ILE A 83 1.81 -4.06 -20.58
CA ILE A 83 2.30 -2.75 -20.12
C ILE A 83 3.38 -2.94 -19.05
N ARG A 84 3.15 -3.82 -18.06
CA ARG A 84 4.14 -4.15 -17.02
C ARG A 84 5.42 -4.72 -17.61
N LYS A 85 5.33 -5.56 -18.66
CA LYS A 85 6.49 -6.10 -19.39
C LYS A 85 7.32 -4.96 -20.02
N ARG A 86 6.65 -4.07 -20.76
CA ARG A 86 7.32 -2.90 -21.38
C ARG A 86 8.04 -2.01 -20.37
N ILE A 87 7.40 -1.70 -19.22
CA ILE A 87 8.01 -0.86 -18.17
C ILE A 87 9.28 -1.51 -17.58
N LYS A 88 9.28 -2.84 -17.39
CA LYS A 88 10.46 -3.56 -16.90
C LYS A 88 11.62 -3.49 -17.90
N GLU A 89 11.32 -3.65 -19.19
CA GLU A 89 12.31 -3.59 -20.27
C GLU A 89 12.94 -2.19 -20.37
N THR A 90 12.16 -1.12 -20.27
CA THR A 90 12.69 0.26 -20.29
C THR A 90 13.57 0.58 -19.09
N LYS A 91 13.20 0.10 -17.89
CA LYS A 91 14.02 0.29 -16.67
C LYS A 91 15.34 -0.47 -16.73
N LYS A 92 15.37 -1.64 -17.37
CA LYS A 92 16.61 -2.40 -17.57
C LYS A 92 17.55 -1.64 -18.51
N TYR A 93 17.02 -1.17 -19.64
CA TYR A 93 17.79 -0.42 -20.64
C TYR A 93 18.43 0.86 -20.06
N GLY A 94 17.72 1.62 -19.23
CA GLY A 94 18.26 2.82 -18.59
C GLY A 94 19.35 2.54 -17.53
N LYS A 95 19.40 1.33 -16.95
CA LYS A 95 20.38 0.94 -15.93
C LYS A 95 21.69 0.40 -16.54
N ASP A 96 21.59 -0.21 -17.72
CA ASP A 96 22.74 -0.76 -18.45
C ASP A 96 23.50 0.33 -19.26
N HIS A 97 22.92 1.54 -19.36
CA HIS A 97 23.46 2.66 -20.14
C HIS A 97 23.61 3.98 -19.33
N SER A 98 23.61 3.92 -17.99
CA SER A 98 24.00 5.03 -17.08
C SER A 98 25.29 4.66 -16.36
#